data_AF-A0AAV3X0V1-F1
#
_entry.id   AF-A0AAV3X0V1-F1
#
_cell.length_a   1.000
_cell.length_b   1.000
_cell.length_c   1.000
_cell.angle_alpha   90.00
_cell.angle_beta   90.00
_cell.angle_gamma   90.00
#
_symmetry.space_group_name_H-M   'P 1'
#
loop_
_entity.id
_entity.type
_entity.pdbx_description
1 polymer ?
#
loop_
_entity_poly.entity_id
_entity_poly.type
_entity_poly.pdbx_seq_one_letter_code
_entity_poly.pdbx_strand_id
1 'polypeptide(L)' 'MQINALVAYQSGEGLKPYSFELQPLQSYDCLIKVLACGICHSDIHMIDGD' A
#
# COMPACT_ATOMS: atom_id res chain seq x y z
N MET A 1 -11.58 0.68 -11.35
CA MET A 1 -11.81 1.49 -10.12
C MET A 1 -10.44 1.92 -9.66
N GLN A 2 -10.23 3.22 -9.53
CA GLN A 2 -8.92 3.77 -9.18
C GLN A 2 -8.74 3.81 -7.66
N ILE A 3 -7.67 3.18 -7.17
CA ILE A 3 -7.26 3.16 -5.76
C ILE A 3 -6.14 4.17 -5.57
N ASN A 4 -6.23 4.98 -4.51
CA ASN A 4 -5.20 5.94 -4.11
C ASN A 4 -4.42 5.39 -2.92
N ALA A 5 -3.10 5.49 -2.97
CA ALA A 5 -2.18 4.99 -1.95
C ALA A 5 -0.97 5.92 -1.76
N LEU A 6 -0.16 5.61 -0.76
CA LEU A 6 1.15 6.19 -0.50
C LEU A 6 2.22 5.09 -0.66
N VAL A 7 3.28 5.35 -1.43
CA VAL A 7 4.29 4.33 -1.79
C VAL A 7 5.71 4.85 -1.68
N ALA A 8 6.65 3.99 -1.28
CA ALA A 8 8.09 4.22 -1.44
C ALA A 8 8.55 3.57 -2.75
N TYR A 9 9.25 4.31 -3.61
CA TYR A 9 9.72 3.76 -4.89
C TYR A 9 11.10 3.11 -4.80
N GLN A 10 11.85 3.44 -3.75
CA GLN A 10 13.16 2.88 -3.45
C GLN A 10 13.38 2.87 -1.93
N SER A 11 14.35 2.08 -1.48
CA SER A 11 14.68 1.96 -0.06
C SER A 11 15.08 3.32 0.55
N GLY A 12 14.61 3.58 1.77
CA GLY A 12 14.88 4.81 2.52
C GLY A 12 14.19 6.06 1.99
N GLU A 13 13.32 5.96 0.98
CA GLU A 13 12.59 7.10 0.43
C GLU A 13 11.28 7.37 1.18
N GLY A 14 10.94 8.65 1.35
CA GLY A 14 9.63 9.06 1.86
C GLY A 14 8.47 8.66 0.94
N LEU A 15 7.33 8.30 1.54
CA LEU A 15 6.15 7.87 0.80
C LEU A 15 5.54 9.00 -0.07
N LYS A 16 5.14 8.66 -1.29
CA LYS A 16 4.53 9.58 -2.26
C LYS A 16 3.16 9.08 -2.73
N PRO A 17 2.24 10.00 -3.10
CA PRO A 17 0.95 9.61 -3.67
C PRO A 17 1.11 8.76 -4.94
N TYR A 18 0.27 7.73 -5.05
CA TYR A 18 0.20 6.86 -6.21
C TYR A 18 -1.23 6.38 -6.42
N SER A 19 -1.63 6.24 -7.69
CA SER A 19 -2.95 5.75 -8.06
C SER A 19 -2.84 4.57 -9.02
N PHE A 20 -3.60 3.51 -8.76
CA PHE A 20 -3.58 2.29 -9.57
C PHE A 20 -4.96 1.67 -9.71
N GLU A 21 -5.07 0.69 -10.61
CA GLU A 21 -6.28 -0.11 -10.78
C GLU A 21 -6.05 -1.55 -10.31
N LEU A 22 -7.07 -2.11 -9.64
CA LEU A 22 -7.06 -3.52 -9.26
C LEU A 22 -7.45 -4.40 -10.43
N GLN A 23 -6.85 -5.59 -10.48
CA GLN A 23 -7.32 -6.67 -11.34
C GLN A 23 -8.73 -7.14 -10.88
N PRO A 24 -9.51 -7.80 -11.77
CA PRO A 24 -10.81 -8.36 -11.39
C PRO A 24 -10.68 -9.33 -10.20
N LEU A 25 -11.59 -9.21 -9.22
CA LEU A 25 -11.63 -10.09 -8.06
C LEU A 25 -11.88 -11.54 -8.47
N GLN A 26 -11.14 -12.46 -7.85
CA GLN A 26 -11.34 -13.90 -7.98
C GLN A 26 -12.32 -14.41 -6.91
N SER A 27 -12.73 -15.68 -7.01
CA SER A 27 -13.80 -16.26 -6.17
C SER A 27 -13.56 -16.22 -4.66
N TYR A 28 -12.33 -16.03 -4.21
CA TYR A 28 -11.96 -15.97 -2.78
C TYR A 28 -11.31 -14.64 -2.38
N ASP A 29 -11.34 -13.63 -3.25
CA ASP A 29 -10.82 -12.31 -2.93
C ASP A 29 -11.88 -11.46 -2.21
N CYS A 30 -11.41 -10.54 -1.35
CA CYS A 30 -12.25 -9.56 -0.70
C CYS A 30 -11.72 -8.16 -1.01
N LEU A 31 -12.61 -7.27 -1.46
CA LEU A 31 -12.32 -5.85 -1.61
C LEU A 31 -12.75 -5.10 -0.35
N ILE A 32 -11.77 -4.51 0.35
CA ILE A 32 -11.99 -3.84 1.63
C ILE A 32 -11.74 -2.34 1.46
N LYS A 33 -12.71 -1.51 1.88
CA LYS A 33 -12.50 -0.07 2.02
C LYS A 33 -11.79 0.22 3.33
N VAL A 34 -10.53 0.59 3.26
CA VAL A 34 -9.72 0.99 4.43
C VAL A 34 -10.27 2.29 5.00
N LEU A 35 -10.67 2.28 6.28
CA LEU A 35 -11.13 3.47 7.01
C LEU A 35 -10.02 4.13 7.83
N ALA A 36 -9.11 3.31 8.37
CA ALA A 36 -7.92 3.70 9.10
C ALA A 36 -6.88 2.58 8.99
N CYS A 37 -5.60 2.93 9.07
CA CYS A 37 -4.48 1.99 9.08
C CYS A 37 -3.45 2.46 10.11
N GLY A 38 -3.00 1.55 10.98
CA GLY A 38 -1.91 1.84 11.92
C GLY A 38 -0.55 1.73 11.22
N ILE A 39 0.46 2.40 11.78
CA ILE A 39 1.86 2.25 11.36
C ILE A 39 2.61 1.46 12.42
N CYS A 40 3.41 0.49 11.99
CA CYS A 40 4.25 -0.35 12.81
C CYS A 40 5.74 -0.15 12.45
N HIS A 41 6.65 -0.55 13.33
CA HIS A 41 8.08 -0.58 13.02
C HIS A 41 8.40 -1.49 11.82
N SER A 42 7.63 -2.57 11.61
CA SER A 42 7.81 -3.44 10.45
C SER A 42 7.61 -2.71 9.12
N ASP A 43 6.75 -1.68 9.07
CA ASP A 43 6.54 -0.90 7.85
C ASP A 43 7.78 -0.04 7.54
N ILE A 44 8.43 0.48 8.59
CA ILE A 44 9.67 1.26 8.47
C ILE A 44 10.80 0.34 7.99
N HIS A 45 10.94 -0.84 8.59
CA HIS A 45 11.94 -1.83 8.16
C HIS A 45 11.77 -2.21 6.69
N MET A 46 10.53 -2.40 6.23
CA MET A 46 10.25 -2.65 4.80
C MET A 46 10.64 -1.47 3.89
N ILE A 47 10.48 -0.22 4.36
CA ILE A 47 10.90 0.97 3.61
C ILE A 47 12.42 1.10 3.59
N ASP A 48 13.08 0.87 4.71
CA ASP A 48 14.54 0.99 4.82
C ASP A 48 15.26 -0.20 4.16
N GLY A 49 14.57 -1.33 4.00
CA GLY A 49 15.08 -2.53 3.33
C GLY A 49 15.91 -3.43 4.24
N ASP A 50 15.56 -3.49 5.53
CA ASP A 50 16.22 -4.29 6.57
C ASP A 50 15.29 -5.25 7.32
#